data_AF-A0A1G8D7Q0-F1
#
_entry.id   AF-A0A1G8D7Q0-F1
#
_cell.length_a   1.000
_cell.length_b   1.000
_cell.length_c   1.000
_cell.angle_alpha   90.00
_cell.angle_beta   90.00
_cell.angle_gamma   90.00
#
_symmetry.space_group_name_H-M   'P 1'
#
loop_
_entity.id
_entity.type
_entity.pdbx_description
1 polymer ?
#
loop_
_entity_poly.entity_id
_entity_poly.type
_entity_poly.pdbx_seq_one_letter_code
_entity_poly.pdbx_strand_id
1 'polypeptide(L)'
;MKNFLTALAISVLMVSCSKKETTATPAKTDSTKIVDSINAARTKINDSIKSKNHFKDFSGTHKFTHNSIKGSGTVEFKKIDGEADHYNVTGDIKSGKDYLHMNGFMAVVSEKHMNFTGNISESISENDNGKPYIRKGTKTFMSKDGGKTYRLQDMVNGSGFVEYIDIHF
;
A
#
# COMPACT_ATOMS: atom_id res chain seq x y z
N MET A 1 -64.74 -65.34 53.45
CA MET A 1 -63.51 -64.63 53.04
C MET A 1 -63.83 -63.73 51.85
N LYS A 2 -63.26 -62.51 51.86
CA LYS A 2 -63.28 -61.43 50.86
C LYS A 2 -64.48 -60.47 50.83
N ASN A 3 -64.23 -59.31 51.45
CA ASN A 3 -64.86 -58.01 51.24
C ASN A 3 -64.49 -57.42 49.86
N PHE A 4 -65.20 -56.36 49.42
CA PHE A 4 -64.74 -55.06 48.86
C PHE A 4 -65.91 -54.43 48.05
N LEU A 5 -66.53 -53.29 48.44
CA LEU A 5 -66.14 -51.87 48.22
C LEU A 5 -66.04 -51.53 46.71
N THR A 6 -66.60 -50.46 46.10
CA THR A 6 -67.18 -49.18 46.55
C THR A 6 -67.84 -48.47 45.35
N ALA A 7 -68.62 -47.43 45.65
CA ALA A 7 -69.31 -46.49 44.77
C ALA A 7 -68.44 -45.68 43.79
N LEU A 8 -69.05 -45.18 42.71
CA LEU A 8 -68.47 -44.27 41.73
C LEU A 8 -69.49 -43.16 41.40
N ALA A 9 -69.15 -41.90 41.68
CA ALA A 9 -69.51 -40.71 40.90
C ALA A 9 -69.15 -39.44 41.70
N ILE A 10 -68.01 -38.83 41.38
CA ILE A 10 -67.73 -37.43 41.74
C ILE A 10 -67.45 -36.68 40.43
N SER A 11 -68.19 -35.57 40.30
CA SER A 11 -68.28 -34.62 39.21
C SER A 11 -66.96 -33.98 38.80
N VAL A 12 -66.78 -33.84 37.48
CA VAL A 12 -65.71 -33.09 36.83
C VAL A 12 -66.00 -31.58 36.91
N LEU A 13 -65.08 -30.82 37.51
CA LEU A 13 -64.94 -29.38 37.32
C LEU A 13 -63.60 -29.13 36.62
N MET A 14 -63.63 -28.86 35.32
CA MET A 14 -62.46 -28.42 34.55
C MET A 14 -62.52 -26.91 34.41
N VAL A 15 -61.64 -26.24 35.16
CA VAL A 15 -61.37 -24.80 35.13
C VAL A 15 -60.62 -24.47 33.84
N SER A 16 -61.19 -23.58 33.01
CA SER A 16 -60.56 -23.06 31.79
C SER A 16 -59.44 -22.07 32.14
N CYS A 17 -58.19 -22.44 31.87
CA CYS A 17 -57.03 -21.55 31.93
C CYS A 17 -56.76 -20.95 30.54
N SER A 18 -57.08 -19.67 30.34
CA SER A 18 -56.69 -18.92 29.14
C SER A 18 -55.22 -18.54 29.24
N LYS A 19 -54.33 -19.28 28.55
CA LYS A 19 -52.93 -18.87 28.36
C LYS A 19 -52.89 -17.69 27.38
N LYS A 20 -52.43 -16.52 27.84
CA LYS A 20 -51.99 -15.42 26.99
C LYS A 20 -50.60 -15.77 26.45
N GLU A 21 -50.50 -16.13 25.17
CA GLU A 21 -49.20 -16.20 24.49
C GLU A 21 -48.75 -14.79 24.10
N THR A 22 -47.71 -14.29 24.76
CA THR A 22 -46.92 -13.16 24.27
C THR A 22 -45.86 -13.73 23.34
N THR A 23 -46.19 -13.93 22.07
CA THR A 23 -45.18 -14.26 21.06
C THR A 23 -44.42 -12.98 20.73
N ALA A 24 -43.26 -12.80 21.34
CA ALA A 24 -42.28 -11.85 20.84
C ALA A 24 -41.88 -12.30 19.43
N THR A 25 -42.37 -11.59 18.42
CA THR A 25 -41.89 -11.78 17.04
C THR A 25 -40.40 -11.43 17.06
N PRO A 26 -39.48 -12.34 16.68
CA PRO A 26 -38.10 -11.95 16.53
C PRO A 26 -38.06 -10.89 15.44
N ALA A 27 -37.64 -9.67 15.78
CA ALA A 27 -37.38 -8.64 14.81
C ALA A 27 -36.46 -9.25 13.75
N LYS A 28 -36.98 -9.43 12.54
CA LYS A 28 -36.24 -9.99 11.42
C LYS A 28 -35.18 -8.95 11.07
N THR A 29 -34.02 -9.04 11.72
CA THR A 29 -32.90 -8.14 11.49
C THR A 29 -32.59 -8.20 10.01
N ASP A 30 -32.69 -7.05 9.36
CA ASP A 30 -32.59 -6.92 7.92
C ASP A 30 -31.27 -7.55 7.46
N SER A 31 -31.36 -8.75 6.90
CA SER A 31 -30.19 -9.59 6.63
C SER A 31 -29.25 -8.91 5.64
N THR A 32 -29.76 -7.97 4.85
CA THR A 32 -29.01 -7.08 3.97
C THR A 32 -28.05 -6.19 4.76
N LYS A 33 -28.51 -5.51 5.82
CA LYS A 33 -27.68 -4.63 6.67
C LYS A 33 -26.56 -5.40 7.38
N ILE A 34 -26.81 -6.65 7.77
CA ILE A 34 -25.79 -7.52 8.38
C ILE A 34 -24.73 -7.88 7.33
N VAL A 35 -25.15 -8.31 6.13
CA VAL A 35 -24.25 -8.66 5.03
C VAL A 35 -23.42 -7.45 4.59
N ASP A 36 -24.03 -6.28 4.46
CA ASP A 36 -23.35 -5.04 4.09
C ASP A 36 -22.31 -4.64 5.13
N SER A 37 -22.64 -4.76 6.42
CA SER A 37 -21.70 -4.48 7.52
C SER A 37 -20.50 -5.43 7.50
N ILE A 38 -20.73 -6.72 7.21
CA ILE A 38 -19.67 -7.73 7.09
C ILE A 38 -18.78 -7.43 5.88
N ASN A 39 -19.37 -7.07 4.74
CA ASN A 39 -18.63 -6.73 3.54
C ASN A 39 -17.77 -5.48 3.74
N ALA A 40 -18.33 -4.44 4.37
CA ALA A 40 -17.58 -3.23 4.71
C ALA A 40 -16.39 -3.54 5.64
N ALA A 41 -16.59 -4.40 6.65
CA ALA A 41 -15.51 -4.84 7.53
C ALA A 41 -14.42 -5.62 6.78
N ARG A 42 -14.80 -6.53 5.87
CA ARG A 42 -13.86 -7.30 5.03
C ARG A 42 -13.05 -6.40 4.11
N THR A 43 -13.70 -5.43 3.46
CA THR A 43 -13.01 -4.44 2.62
C THR A 43 -11.98 -3.68 3.43
N LYS A 44 -12.35 -3.17 4.61
CA LYS A 44 -11.41 -2.46 5.49
C LYS A 44 -10.19 -3.30 5.87
N ILE A 45 -10.38 -4.59 6.17
CA ILE A 45 -9.27 -5.50 6.49
C ILE A 45 -8.39 -5.71 5.25
N ASN A 46 -9.00 -6.02 4.10
CA ASN A 46 -8.27 -6.24 2.85
C ASN A 46 -7.44 -5.01 2.44
N ASP A 47 -8.04 -3.82 2.54
CA ASP A 47 -7.36 -2.55 2.23
C ASP A 47 -6.20 -2.30 3.20
N SER A 48 -6.39 -2.59 4.49
CA SER A 48 -5.33 -2.43 5.49
C SER A 48 -4.14 -3.35 5.22
N ILE A 49 -4.38 -4.60 4.80
CA ILE A 49 -3.33 -5.55 4.42
C ILE A 49 -2.62 -5.05 3.16
N LYS A 50 -3.38 -4.61 2.15
CA LYS A 50 -2.83 -4.16 0.86
C LYS A 50 -1.96 -2.91 0.98
N SER A 51 -2.29 -1.99 1.89
CA SER A 51 -1.58 -0.72 2.08
C SER A 51 -0.35 -0.78 3.00
N LYS A 52 -0.16 -1.91 3.71
CA LYS A 52 0.90 -2.07 4.69
C LYS A 52 2.20 -2.43 3.98
N ASN A 53 3.23 -1.60 4.14
CA ASN A 53 4.56 -1.88 3.58
C ASN A 53 5.13 -3.17 4.15
N HIS A 54 5.78 -3.96 3.29
CA HIS A 54 6.59 -5.12 3.70
C HIS A 54 8.01 -4.70 4.06
N PHE A 55 8.49 -3.60 3.48
CA PHE A 55 9.79 -3.01 3.76
C PHE A 55 9.67 -1.75 4.62
N LYS A 56 10.80 -1.11 4.96
CA LYS A 56 10.77 0.20 5.63
C LYS A 56 10.01 1.22 4.78
N ASP A 57 9.43 2.22 5.44
CA ASP A 57 8.79 3.32 4.73
C ASP A 57 9.86 4.24 4.12
N PHE A 58 9.73 4.49 2.81
CA PHE A 58 10.61 5.36 2.06
C PHE A 58 9.93 6.70 1.72
N SER A 59 8.71 6.94 2.21
CA SER A 59 7.98 8.19 1.97
C SER A 59 8.77 9.42 2.41
N GLY A 60 8.59 10.54 1.70
CA GLY A 60 9.18 11.83 2.04
C GLY A 60 10.23 12.31 1.04
N THR A 61 10.89 13.40 1.40
CA THR A 61 11.90 14.06 0.56
C THR A 61 13.30 13.64 0.96
N HIS A 62 14.05 13.16 -0.01
CA HIS A 62 15.37 12.56 0.16
C HIS A 62 16.42 13.30 -0.65
N LYS A 63 17.68 13.20 -0.24
CA LYS A 63 18.78 13.85 -0.98
C LYS A 63 19.04 13.08 -2.27
N PHE A 64 19.25 13.83 -3.35
CA PHE A 64 19.49 13.29 -4.69
C PHE A 64 20.81 13.83 -5.23
N THR A 65 21.69 12.96 -5.74
CA THR A 65 23.02 13.37 -6.20
C THR A 65 23.38 12.75 -7.54
N HIS A 66 24.15 13.50 -8.32
CA HIS A 66 24.80 13.07 -9.55
C HIS A 66 26.28 13.43 -9.46
N ASN A 67 27.20 12.50 -9.78
CA ASN A 67 28.64 12.72 -9.59
C ASN A 67 29.22 13.90 -10.40
N SER A 68 28.66 14.19 -11.58
CA SER A 68 29.11 15.31 -12.43
C SER A 68 28.35 16.62 -12.22
N ILE A 69 27.27 16.65 -11.41
CA ILE A 69 26.52 17.89 -11.15
C ILE A 69 26.94 18.42 -9.78
N LYS A 70 27.47 19.65 -9.73
CA LYS A 70 27.88 20.26 -8.46
C LYS A 70 26.69 20.49 -7.53
N GLY A 71 26.79 19.99 -6.31
CA GLY A 71 25.77 20.12 -5.28
C GLY A 71 24.88 18.88 -5.17
N SER A 72 23.71 19.06 -4.55
CA SER A 72 22.70 18.01 -4.44
C SER A 72 21.33 18.60 -4.69
N GLY A 73 20.45 17.77 -5.21
CA GLY A 73 19.04 18.04 -5.34
C GLY A 73 18.21 17.22 -4.36
N THR A 74 16.93 17.10 -4.68
CA THR A 74 15.96 16.38 -3.87
C THR A 74 15.12 15.45 -4.73
N VAL A 75 14.68 14.35 -4.14
CA VAL A 75 13.70 13.43 -4.72
C VAL A 75 12.60 13.17 -3.69
N GLU A 76 11.36 13.36 -4.09
CA GLU A 76 10.17 13.10 -3.29
C GLU A 76 9.62 11.71 -3.59
N PHE A 77 9.35 10.95 -2.54
CA PHE A 77 8.66 9.66 -2.58
C PHE A 77 7.28 9.85 -1.98
N LYS A 78 6.26 9.87 -2.83
CA LYS A 78 4.86 9.98 -2.41
C LYS A 78 4.20 8.61 -2.47
N LYS A 79 3.79 8.10 -1.32
CA LYS A 79 3.10 6.81 -1.22
C LYS A 79 1.85 6.77 -2.12
N ILE A 80 1.59 5.61 -2.72
CA ILE A 80 0.37 5.35 -3.47
C ILE A 80 -0.67 4.73 -2.53
N ASP A 81 -1.84 5.37 -2.47
CA ASP A 81 -2.92 4.91 -1.59
C ASP A 81 -3.38 3.50 -1.97
N GLY A 82 -3.45 2.62 -0.97
CA GLY A 82 -3.87 1.24 -1.17
C GLY A 82 -2.81 0.36 -1.85
N GLU A 83 -1.55 0.79 -1.93
CA GLU A 83 -0.43 -0.04 -2.40
C GLU A 83 0.72 -0.07 -1.38
N ALA A 84 1.27 -1.27 -1.18
CA ALA A 84 2.44 -1.49 -0.34
C ALA A 84 3.72 -1.24 -1.15
N ASP A 85 4.72 -0.62 -0.53
CA ASP A 85 6.08 -0.53 -1.06
C ASP A 85 6.22 0.19 -2.42
N HIS A 86 5.20 0.99 -2.74
CA HIS A 86 4.95 1.61 -4.04
C HIS A 86 4.82 3.13 -3.88
N TYR A 87 5.54 3.88 -4.71
CA TYR A 87 5.66 5.34 -4.57
C TYR A 87 5.65 6.02 -5.94
N ASN A 88 4.94 7.15 -6.03
CA ASN A 88 5.22 8.13 -7.07
C ASN A 88 6.50 8.88 -6.72
N VAL A 89 7.37 9.08 -7.70
CA VAL A 89 8.71 9.66 -7.49
C VAL A 89 8.96 10.78 -8.46
N THR A 90 9.32 11.95 -7.92
CA THR A 90 9.78 13.11 -8.69
C THR A 90 11.04 13.68 -8.04
N GLY A 91 12.07 13.95 -8.81
CA GLY A 91 13.30 14.53 -8.26
C GLY A 91 14.06 15.38 -9.26
N ASP A 92 14.81 16.35 -8.72
CA ASP A 92 15.49 17.38 -9.49
C ASP A 92 16.84 17.70 -8.87
N ILE A 93 17.87 17.84 -9.71
CA ILE A 93 19.19 18.40 -9.39
C ILE A 93 19.47 19.48 -10.43
N LYS A 94 19.97 20.64 -10.00
CA LYS A 94 20.34 21.73 -10.91
C LYS A 94 21.58 22.47 -10.44
N SER A 95 22.52 22.72 -11.35
CA SER A 95 23.73 23.50 -11.09
C SER A 95 24.16 24.25 -12.35
N GLY A 96 23.93 25.56 -12.40
CA GLY A 96 24.15 26.33 -13.61
C GLY A 96 23.30 25.82 -14.78
N LYS A 97 23.96 25.32 -15.83
CA LYS A 97 23.32 24.71 -17.01
C LYS A 97 23.06 23.21 -16.86
N ASP A 98 23.68 22.58 -15.86
CA ASP A 98 23.59 21.13 -15.68
C ASP A 98 22.34 20.78 -14.88
N TYR A 99 21.63 19.75 -15.31
CA TYR A 99 20.45 19.26 -14.60
C TYR A 99 20.27 17.75 -14.73
N LEU A 100 19.57 17.21 -13.74
CA LEU A 100 19.01 15.86 -13.73
C LEU A 100 17.57 15.98 -13.23
N HIS A 101 16.62 15.42 -13.96
CA HIS A 101 15.22 15.33 -13.57
C HIS A 101 14.77 13.87 -13.67
N MET A 102 14.04 13.40 -12.67
CA MET A 102 13.48 12.06 -12.59
C MET A 102 11.99 12.17 -12.30
N ASN A 103 11.17 11.47 -13.07
CA ASN A 103 9.72 11.41 -12.85
C ASN A 103 9.20 10.01 -13.22
N GLY A 104 8.53 9.36 -12.29
CA GLY A 104 7.94 8.05 -12.50
C GLY A 104 7.44 7.40 -11.22
N PHE A 105 7.54 6.08 -11.20
CA PHE A 105 7.08 5.22 -10.13
C PHE A 105 8.22 4.37 -9.59
N MET A 106 8.26 4.14 -8.27
CA MET A 106 9.22 3.26 -7.62
C MET A 106 8.51 2.14 -6.88
N ALA A 107 8.94 0.90 -7.15
CA ALA A 107 8.58 -0.29 -6.38
C ALA A 107 9.79 -0.82 -5.62
N VAL A 108 9.68 -0.97 -4.30
CA VAL A 108 10.70 -1.65 -3.50
C VAL A 108 10.47 -3.15 -3.62
N VAL A 109 11.48 -3.89 -4.13
CA VAL A 109 11.36 -5.33 -4.39
C VAL A 109 12.20 -6.18 -3.43
N SER A 110 13.16 -5.55 -2.73
CA SER A 110 13.91 -6.14 -1.62
C SER A 110 14.56 -5.03 -0.79
N GLU A 111 15.12 -5.36 0.36
CA GLU A 111 15.94 -4.44 1.16
C GLU A 111 17.09 -3.80 0.34
N LYS A 112 17.55 -4.48 -0.72
CA LYS A 112 18.69 -4.05 -1.54
C LYS A 112 18.32 -3.50 -2.91
N HIS A 113 17.07 -3.60 -3.36
CA HIS A 113 16.69 -3.27 -4.73
C HIS A 113 15.36 -2.54 -4.80
N MET A 114 15.33 -1.50 -5.62
CA MET A 114 14.11 -0.82 -6.03
C MET A 114 14.07 -0.76 -7.55
N ASN A 115 12.87 -0.90 -8.12
CA ASN A 115 12.64 -0.76 -9.55
C ASN A 115 11.92 0.56 -9.81
N PHE A 116 12.59 1.45 -10.53
CA PHE A 116 12.03 2.69 -11.03
C PHE A 116 11.45 2.46 -12.42
N THR A 117 10.22 2.91 -12.68
CA THR A 117 9.63 2.93 -14.02
C THR A 117 9.22 4.35 -14.36
N GLY A 118 9.84 4.94 -15.38
CA GLY A 118 9.58 6.32 -15.77
C GLY A 118 10.67 6.88 -16.67
N ASN A 119 10.93 8.18 -16.51
CA ASN A 119 11.94 8.90 -17.26
C ASN A 119 12.98 9.52 -16.31
N ILE A 120 14.25 9.39 -16.67
CA ILE A 120 15.37 10.13 -16.10
C ILE A 120 15.97 10.95 -17.24
N SER A 121 15.84 12.27 -17.18
CA SER A 121 16.39 13.20 -18.16
C SER A 121 17.53 14.00 -17.57
N GLU A 122 18.61 14.15 -18.31
CA GLU A 122 19.77 14.92 -17.87
C GLU A 122 20.33 15.76 -19.01
N SER A 123 21.07 16.79 -18.61
CA SER A 123 21.92 17.58 -19.49
C SER A 123 23.14 17.97 -18.69
N ILE A 124 24.31 17.52 -19.14
CA ILE A 124 25.60 17.80 -18.48
C ILE A 124 26.47 18.51 -19.50
N SER A 125 26.85 19.76 -19.23
CA SER A 125 27.54 20.63 -20.18
C SER A 125 28.86 20.04 -20.68
N GLU A 126 29.54 19.26 -19.83
CA GLU A 126 30.80 18.56 -20.16
C GLU A 126 30.59 17.35 -21.09
N ASN A 127 29.36 16.83 -21.19
CA ASN A 127 29.01 15.66 -21.99
C ASN A 127 28.25 16.07 -23.25
N ASP A 128 28.81 15.78 -24.43
CA ASP A 128 28.21 16.09 -25.74
C ASP A 128 27.63 17.53 -25.82
N ASN A 129 28.38 18.50 -25.29
CA ASN A 129 28.01 19.92 -25.20
C ASN A 129 26.65 20.20 -24.54
N GLY A 130 26.25 19.41 -23.54
CA GLY A 130 24.97 19.58 -22.84
C GLY A 130 23.77 19.12 -23.66
N LYS A 131 23.96 18.20 -24.61
CA LYS A 131 22.84 17.58 -25.30
C LYS A 131 21.97 16.80 -24.30
N PRO A 132 20.64 17.01 -24.28
CA PRO A 132 19.76 16.25 -23.40
C PRO A 132 19.81 14.74 -23.68
N TYR A 133 19.93 13.95 -22.62
CA TYR A 133 19.83 12.50 -22.65
C TYR A 133 18.68 12.02 -21.78
N ILE A 134 17.92 11.03 -22.25
CA ILE A 134 16.72 10.53 -21.57
C ILE A 134 16.78 9.00 -21.48
N ARG A 135 16.83 8.47 -20.26
CA ARG A 135 16.64 7.06 -19.96
C ARG A 135 15.16 6.82 -19.69
N LYS A 136 14.54 5.90 -20.44
CA LYS A 136 13.12 5.53 -20.29
C LYS A 136 12.97 4.09 -19.85
N GLY A 137 11.79 3.77 -19.30
CA GLY A 137 11.38 2.41 -18.96
C GLY A 137 11.74 2.01 -17.54
N THR A 138 11.81 0.71 -17.29
CA THR A 138 12.12 0.17 -15.96
C THR A 138 13.63 0.06 -15.76
N LYS A 139 14.11 0.59 -14.63
CA LYS A 139 15.52 0.63 -14.23
C LYS A 139 15.65 0.22 -12.77
N THR A 140 16.78 -0.38 -12.42
CA THR A 140 17.02 -0.82 -11.04
C THR A 140 17.91 0.17 -10.31
N PHE A 141 17.51 0.50 -9.10
CA PHE A 141 18.33 1.15 -8.09
C PHE A 141 18.77 0.10 -7.06
N MET A 142 20.08 -0.02 -6.84
CA MET A 142 20.66 -1.00 -5.91
C MET A 142 21.30 -0.31 -4.71
N SER A 143 21.05 -0.86 -3.54
CA SER A 143 21.64 -0.44 -2.27
C SER A 143 23.15 -0.65 -2.26
N LYS A 144 23.91 0.37 -1.84
CA LYS A 144 25.37 0.30 -1.72
C LYS A 144 25.88 0.06 -0.30
N ASP A 145 25.06 0.36 0.70
CA ASP A 145 25.50 0.56 2.09
C ASP A 145 24.42 0.10 3.10
N GLY A 146 23.65 -0.93 2.73
CA GLY A 146 22.61 -1.47 3.60
C GLY A 146 21.32 -0.63 3.63
N GLY A 147 21.10 0.17 2.58
CA GLY A 147 19.82 0.85 2.31
C GLY A 147 19.81 2.31 2.72
N LYS A 148 20.98 2.93 2.90
CA LYS A 148 21.12 4.37 3.09
C LYS A 148 21.28 5.08 1.75
N THR A 149 21.93 4.44 0.78
CA THR A 149 22.15 4.94 -0.57
C THR A 149 21.73 3.90 -1.60
N TYR A 150 20.87 4.30 -2.53
CA TYR A 150 20.48 3.49 -3.68
C TYR A 150 21.00 4.12 -4.97
N ARG A 151 21.75 3.35 -5.75
CA ARG A 151 22.39 3.79 -7.00
C ARG A 151 21.70 3.22 -8.21
N LEU A 152 21.42 4.05 -9.21
CA LEU A 152 20.96 3.62 -10.52
C LEU A 152 21.99 2.66 -11.15
N GLN A 153 21.55 1.49 -11.60
CA GLN A 153 22.42 0.48 -12.22
C GLN A 153 22.63 0.69 -13.73
N ASP A 154 21.74 1.46 -14.37
CA ASP A 154 21.95 1.93 -15.75
C ASP A 154 22.89 3.15 -15.75
N MET A 155 24.18 2.86 -15.53
CA MET A 155 25.19 3.85 -15.16
C MET A 155 25.86 4.51 -16.37
N VAL A 156 25.58 4.08 -17.59
CA VAL A 156 26.21 4.62 -18.80
C VAL A 156 25.31 5.68 -19.42
N ASN A 157 25.86 6.88 -19.63
CA ASN A 157 25.13 8.00 -20.19
C ASN A 157 25.14 8.06 -21.72
N GLY A 158 24.46 9.05 -22.28
CA GLY A 158 24.34 9.24 -23.73
C GLY A 158 25.68 9.48 -24.44
N SER A 159 26.72 9.86 -23.72
CA SER A 159 28.09 10.04 -24.23
C SER A 159 28.99 8.83 -23.99
N GLY A 160 28.47 7.74 -23.41
CA GLY A 160 29.21 6.50 -23.16
C GLY A 160 30.06 6.50 -21.89
N PHE A 161 29.92 7.50 -21.02
CA PHE A 161 30.65 7.56 -19.76
C PHE A 161 29.84 6.98 -18.59
N VAL A 162 30.56 6.43 -17.61
CA VAL A 162 29.97 5.95 -16.36
C VAL A 162 29.68 7.14 -15.44
N GLU A 163 28.47 7.19 -14.92
CA GLU A 163 28.00 8.18 -13.95
C GLU A 163 27.21 7.53 -12.82
N TYR A 164 27.08 8.27 -11.72
CA TYR A 164 26.45 7.80 -10.50
C TYR A 164 25.29 8.72 -10.14
N ILE A 165 24.08 8.19 -10.28
CA ILE A 165 22.85 8.79 -9.78
C ILE A 165 22.45 8.05 -8.51
N ASP A 166 22.48 8.76 -7.39
CA ASP A 166 22.27 8.19 -6.05
C ASP A 166 21.12 8.91 -5.32
N ILE A 167 20.27 8.11 -4.66
CA ILE A 167 19.23 8.55 -3.72
C ILE A 167 19.66 8.19 -2.31
N HIS A 168 19.62 9.16 -1.38
CA HIS A 168 20.09 9.00 -0.01
C HIS A 168 18.92 9.12 0.99
N PHE A 169 18.75 8.09 1.81
CA PHE A 169 17.69 7.92 2.83
C PHE A 169 18.23 7.93 4.26
#